data_AF-A0A3E3EB72-F1
#
_entry.id   AF-A0A3E3EB72-F1
#
_cell.length_a   1.000
_cell.length_b   1.000
_cell.length_c   1.000
_cell.angle_alpha   90.00
_cell.angle_beta   90.00
_cell.angle_gamma   90.00
#
_symmetry.space_group_name_H-M   'P 1'
#
loop_
_entity.id
_entity.type
_entity.pdbx_description
1 polymer ?
#
loop_
_entity_poly.entity_id
_entity_poly.type
_entity_poly.pdbx_seq_one_letter_code
_entity_poly.pdbx_strand_id
1 'polypeptide(L)'
;MYIYDFFKSLDLLRKDMMPDINEIPNKNVFFFGNYRKKDLDKYDIELSSTDENYLVYSELDNFIELKSFGIDTYLEYIKQLNNEQIYLNDYDPNAFNSSFTEAIWLLAIISSLEHNPFFDAQLDIPFPYLDDFLEKNLIDYCNLNEKFMGITLIKDIYFSQILYFVKKYIKTKLNINKEKKSNSITYEEFSKMVRSKIKEFSDIDLYNDTVYSYTGEKNDEFDNLVYQIELIGEHQLETRRNRD
;
A
#
# COMPACT_ATOMS: atom_id res chain seq x y z
N MET A 1 -0.89 18.61 13.59
CA MET A 1 -1.97 17.74 13.06
C MET A 1 -2.03 16.61 14.04
N TYR A 2 -3.15 16.34 14.71
CA TYR A 2 -3.10 15.28 15.72
C TYR A 2 -2.84 13.92 15.07
N ILE A 3 -1.64 13.37 15.25
CA ILE A 3 -1.19 12.15 14.54
C ILE A 3 -2.06 10.94 14.88
N TYR A 4 -2.62 10.94 16.07
CA TYR A 4 -3.57 9.93 16.53
C TYR A 4 -4.84 9.88 15.67
N ASP A 5 -5.35 11.04 15.23
CA ASP A 5 -6.52 11.10 14.35
C ASP A 5 -6.18 10.53 12.97
N PHE A 6 -4.95 10.72 12.50
CA PHE A 6 -4.47 10.09 11.28
C PHE A 6 -4.50 8.57 11.39
N PHE A 7 -3.87 7.98 12.41
CA PHE A 7 -3.89 6.52 12.58
C PHE A 7 -5.31 5.97 12.79
N LYS A 8 -6.20 6.71 13.45
CA LYS A 8 -7.62 6.35 13.54
C LYS A 8 -8.34 6.36 12.20
N SER A 9 -7.92 7.23 11.27
CA SER A 9 -8.53 7.32 9.94
C SER A 9 -8.17 6.16 9.01
N LEU A 10 -7.18 5.32 9.36
CA LEU A 10 -6.71 4.19 8.56
C LEU A 10 -7.53 2.90 8.77
N ASP A 11 -8.86 3.02 8.82
CA ASP A 11 -9.80 1.90 9.01
C ASP A 11 -9.64 0.79 7.97
N LEU A 12 -9.49 1.13 6.69
CA LEU A 12 -9.30 0.15 5.61
C LEU A 12 -7.95 -0.59 5.68
N LEU A 13 -7.00 -0.18 6.53
CA LEU A 13 -5.74 -0.88 6.74
C LEU A 13 -5.79 -1.84 7.94
N ARG A 14 -6.97 -2.04 8.54
CA ARG A 14 -7.18 -2.93 9.68
C ARG A 14 -7.68 -4.29 9.24
N LYS A 15 -7.36 -5.30 10.04
CA LYS A 15 -7.64 -6.71 9.75
C LYS A 15 -9.12 -7.01 9.52
N ASP A 16 -10.01 -6.29 10.16
CA ASP A 16 -11.46 -6.44 10.01
C ASP A 16 -12.00 -5.97 8.65
N MET A 17 -11.25 -5.10 7.95
CA MET A 17 -11.64 -4.55 6.65
C MET A 17 -10.83 -5.15 5.48
N MET A 18 -9.72 -5.83 5.77
CA MET A 18 -8.84 -6.44 4.76
C MET A 18 -9.29 -7.85 4.39
N PRO A 19 -9.27 -8.23 3.10
CA PRO A 19 -9.39 -9.63 2.71
C PRO A 19 -8.13 -10.42 3.14
N ASP A 20 -8.29 -11.70 3.50
CA ASP A 20 -7.17 -12.54 3.93
C ASP A 20 -6.37 -13.04 2.72
N ILE A 21 -5.25 -12.38 2.45
CA ILE A 21 -4.33 -12.72 1.36
C ILE A 21 -3.84 -14.17 1.44
N ASN A 22 -3.82 -14.79 2.65
CA ASN A 22 -3.39 -16.17 2.82
C ASN A 22 -4.39 -17.21 2.28
N GLU A 23 -5.63 -16.80 2.00
CA GLU A 23 -6.61 -17.68 1.34
C GLU A 23 -6.31 -17.87 -0.15
N ILE A 24 -5.58 -16.94 -0.77
CA ILE A 24 -5.18 -17.04 -2.17
C ILE A 24 -4.22 -18.23 -2.33
N PRO A 25 -4.52 -19.21 -3.20
CA PRO A 25 -3.65 -20.36 -3.42
C PRO A 25 -2.23 -19.92 -3.83
N ASN A 26 -1.20 -20.29 -3.08
CA ASN A 26 0.16 -19.80 -3.35
C ASN A 26 1.26 -20.87 -3.28
N LYS A 27 0.89 -22.13 -3.01
CA LYS A 27 1.83 -23.25 -2.92
C LYS A 27 1.71 -24.14 -4.13
N ASN A 28 2.81 -24.33 -4.85
CA ASN A 28 2.90 -25.24 -6.00
C ASN A 28 1.81 -25.01 -7.05
N VAL A 29 1.45 -23.75 -7.30
CA VAL A 29 0.46 -23.36 -8.31
C VAL A 29 1.08 -22.47 -9.38
N PHE A 30 0.50 -22.52 -10.57
CA PHE A 30 0.77 -21.60 -11.67
C PHE A 30 -0.49 -20.82 -12.02
N PHE A 31 -0.39 -19.49 -12.06
CA PHE A 31 -1.52 -18.61 -12.37
C PHE A 31 -1.58 -18.26 -13.85
N PHE A 32 -2.77 -18.39 -14.44
CA PHE A 32 -3.06 -17.97 -15.81
C PHE A 32 -3.60 -16.54 -15.88
N GLY A 33 -4.12 -16.02 -14.76
CA GLY A 33 -4.56 -14.63 -14.62
C GLY A 33 -5.98 -14.48 -14.10
N ASN A 34 -6.53 -13.28 -14.27
CA ASN A 34 -7.87 -12.90 -13.82
C ASN A 34 -8.88 -13.02 -14.96
N TYR A 35 -10.00 -13.67 -14.71
CA TYR A 35 -11.05 -13.90 -15.70
C TYR A 35 -12.43 -13.61 -15.11
N ARG A 36 -13.35 -13.12 -15.94
CA ARG A 36 -14.76 -13.02 -15.56
C ARG A 36 -15.43 -14.38 -15.72
N LYS A 37 -16.42 -14.67 -14.89
CA LYS A 37 -17.22 -15.90 -14.92
C LYS A 37 -17.67 -16.30 -16.33
N LYS A 38 -18.27 -15.36 -17.05
CA LYS A 38 -18.74 -15.54 -18.44
C LYS A 38 -17.65 -15.99 -19.42
N ASP A 39 -16.38 -15.66 -19.15
CA ASP A 39 -15.26 -16.00 -20.03
C ASP A 39 -14.74 -17.41 -19.72
N LEU A 40 -15.16 -17.99 -18.58
CA LEU A 40 -14.81 -19.32 -18.09
C LEU A 40 -15.79 -20.41 -18.54
N ASP A 41 -17.02 -20.05 -18.94
CA ASP A 41 -18.07 -21.00 -19.39
C ASP A 41 -17.64 -21.95 -20.53
N LYS A 42 -16.58 -21.62 -21.25
CA LYS A 42 -16.02 -22.40 -22.37
C LYS A 42 -14.93 -23.40 -21.96
N TYR A 43 -14.52 -23.40 -20.69
CA TYR A 43 -13.51 -24.30 -20.15
C TYR A 43 -14.16 -25.29 -19.18
N ASP A 44 -13.58 -26.48 -19.08
CA ASP A 44 -13.96 -27.47 -18.07
C ASP A 44 -13.32 -27.08 -16.73
N ILE A 45 -13.95 -26.15 -16.03
CA ILE A 45 -13.48 -25.58 -14.76
C ILE A 45 -14.63 -25.50 -13.76
N GLU A 46 -14.43 -26.05 -12.57
CA GLU A 46 -15.35 -25.87 -11.46
C GLU A 46 -15.10 -24.50 -10.80
N LEU A 47 -16.17 -23.72 -10.65
CA LEU A 47 -16.11 -22.42 -9.99
C LEU A 47 -16.10 -22.61 -8.47
N SER A 48 -15.10 -22.05 -7.79
CA SER A 48 -14.95 -22.19 -6.34
C SER A 48 -15.94 -21.38 -5.50
N SER A 49 -16.68 -20.46 -6.12
CA SER A 49 -17.67 -19.63 -5.44
C SER A 49 -18.76 -19.14 -6.41
N THR A 50 -19.59 -18.19 -5.96
CA THR A 50 -20.60 -17.51 -6.78
C THR A 50 -20.12 -16.17 -7.34
N ASP A 51 -18.83 -15.86 -7.22
CA ASP A 51 -18.22 -14.59 -7.66
C ASP A 51 -18.37 -14.38 -9.17
N GLU A 52 -18.17 -13.14 -9.59
CA GLU A 52 -18.14 -12.73 -11.00
C GLU A 52 -16.72 -12.68 -11.57
N ASN A 53 -15.69 -12.57 -10.73
CA ASN A 53 -14.29 -12.55 -11.14
C ASN A 53 -13.50 -13.63 -10.40
N TYR A 54 -12.59 -14.29 -11.12
CA TYR A 54 -11.79 -15.39 -10.62
C TYR A 54 -10.32 -15.24 -11.00
N LEU A 55 -9.44 -15.63 -10.08
CA LEU A 55 -8.09 -16.07 -10.38
C LEU A 55 -8.14 -17.50 -10.90
N VAL A 56 -7.58 -17.75 -12.07
CA VAL A 56 -7.48 -19.10 -12.66
C VAL A 56 -6.04 -19.59 -12.53
N TYR A 57 -5.90 -20.82 -12.06
CA TYR A 57 -4.61 -21.45 -11.81
C TYR A 57 -4.65 -22.96 -12.05
N SER A 58 -3.48 -23.59 -12.09
CA SER A 58 -3.33 -25.06 -12.01
C SER A 58 -2.29 -25.41 -10.96
N GLU A 59 -2.30 -26.64 -10.47
CA GLU A 59 -1.19 -27.17 -9.69
C GLU A 59 0.00 -27.45 -10.63
N LEU A 60 1.23 -27.25 -10.16
CA LEU A 60 2.43 -27.49 -10.97
C LEU A 60 2.58 -28.97 -11.35
N ASP A 61 2.04 -29.88 -10.53
CA ASP A 61 2.06 -31.32 -10.79
C ASP A 61 0.92 -31.76 -11.72
N ASN A 62 -0.05 -30.87 -12.02
CA ASN A 62 -1.17 -31.14 -12.92
C ASN A 62 -1.65 -29.87 -13.65
N PHE A 63 -0.95 -29.50 -14.72
CA PHE A 63 -1.31 -28.36 -15.59
C PHE A 63 -2.56 -28.55 -16.46
N ILE A 64 -3.11 -29.78 -16.51
CA ILE A 64 -4.29 -30.08 -17.34
C ILE A 64 -5.57 -29.63 -16.64
N GLU A 65 -5.61 -29.76 -15.32
CA GLU A 65 -6.76 -29.39 -14.50
C GLU A 65 -6.70 -27.91 -14.13
N LEU A 66 -7.69 -27.14 -14.60
CA LEU A 66 -7.84 -25.75 -14.22
C LEU A 66 -8.67 -25.63 -12.95
N LYS A 67 -8.22 -24.78 -12.04
CA LYS A 67 -8.90 -24.42 -10.80
C LYS A 67 -9.17 -22.92 -10.78
N SER A 68 -10.16 -22.53 -10.00
CA SER A 68 -10.58 -21.14 -9.86
C SER A 68 -10.55 -20.71 -8.40
N PHE A 69 -10.32 -19.42 -8.15
CA PHE A 69 -10.46 -18.79 -6.83
C PHE A 69 -11.23 -17.49 -7.01
N GLY A 70 -12.39 -17.35 -6.34
CA GLY A 70 -13.21 -16.13 -6.40
C GLY A 70 -12.48 -14.92 -5.79
N ILE A 71 -12.52 -13.78 -6.47
CA ILE A 71 -11.75 -12.58 -6.07
C ILE A 71 -12.59 -11.31 -5.92
N ASP A 72 -13.92 -11.38 -5.91
CA ASP A 72 -14.76 -10.19 -5.89
C ASP A 72 -14.54 -9.34 -4.63
N THR A 73 -14.36 -9.97 -3.47
CA THR A 73 -14.05 -9.29 -2.20
C THR A 73 -12.75 -8.49 -2.27
N TYR A 74 -11.73 -9.02 -2.94
CA TYR A 74 -10.44 -8.36 -3.10
C TYR A 74 -10.53 -7.16 -4.05
N LEU A 75 -11.28 -7.31 -5.15
CA LEU A 75 -11.52 -6.23 -6.11
C LEU A 75 -12.35 -5.09 -5.50
N GLU A 76 -13.36 -5.41 -4.69
CA GLU A 76 -14.13 -4.39 -3.97
C GLU A 76 -13.28 -3.68 -2.91
N TYR A 77 -12.40 -4.39 -2.20
CA TYR A 77 -11.46 -3.76 -1.27
C TYR A 77 -10.51 -2.77 -1.97
N ILE A 78 -9.90 -3.16 -3.11
CA ILE A 78 -9.09 -2.25 -3.95
C ILE A 78 -9.89 -1.00 -4.33
N LYS A 79 -11.14 -1.18 -4.75
CA LYS A 79 -12.02 -0.08 -5.12
C LYS A 79 -12.33 0.84 -3.95
N GLN A 80 -12.58 0.30 -2.75
CA GLN A 80 -12.80 1.09 -1.54
C GLN A 80 -11.57 1.96 -1.19
N LEU A 81 -10.36 1.37 -1.23
CA LEU A 81 -9.11 2.11 -1.06
C LEU A 81 -8.94 3.24 -2.09
N ASN A 82 -9.21 2.91 -3.37
CA ASN A 82 -9.05 3.86 -4.47
C ASN A 82 -10.12 4.96 -4.49
N ASN A 83 -11.27 4.73 -3.88
CA ASN A 83 -12.34 5.73 -3.71
C ASN A 83 -11.98 6.85 -2.74
N GLU A 84 -10.89 6.73 -1.96
CA GLU A 84 -10.39 7.85 -1.17
C GLU A 84 -9.94 8.97 -2.12
N GLN A 85 -10.61 10.13 -2.03
CA GLN A 85 -10.48 11.22 -3.00
C GLN A 85 -9.71 12.40 -2.41
N ILE A 86 -8.80 12.96 -3.22
CA ILE A 86 -7.95 14.12 -2.93
C ILE A 86 -8.13 15.21 -4.00
N TYR A 87 -8.06 16.49 -3.63
CA TYR A 87 -8.34 17.62 -4.53
C TYR A 87 -7.23 18.69 -4.50
N LEU A 88 -6.32 18.71 -5.48
CA LEU A 88 -5.14 19.61 -5.46
C LEU A 88 -5.50 21.09 -5.31
N ASN A 89 -6.55 21.52 -6.00
CA ASN A 89 -6.92 22.93 -6.09
C ASN A 89 -7.43 23.50 -4.76
N ASP A 90 -7.69 22.64 -3.76
CA ASP A 90 -8.17 23.06 -2.45
C ASP A 90 -7.01 23.24 -1.44
N TYR A 91 -5.75 23.00 -1.85
CA TYR A 91 -4.59 23.07 -0.98
C TYR A 91 -3.66 24.22 -1.33
N ASP A 92 -3.07 24.85 -0.32
CA ASP A 92 -1.86 25.65 -0.52
C ASP A 92 -0.74 24.74 -1.08
N PRO A 93 -0.07 25.10 -2.18
CA PRO A 93 0.93 24.23 -2.81
C PRO A 93 2.10 23.85 -1.88
N ASN A 94 2.54 24.76 -1.00
CA ASN A 94 3.63 24.49 -0.07
C ASN A 94 3.18 23.53 1.02
N ALA A 95 2.01 23.80 1.62
CA ALA A 95 1.43 22.94 2.64
C ALA A 95 1.11 21.53 2.10
N PHE A 96 0.63 21.44 0.85
CA PHE A 96 0.42 20.17 0.18
C PHE A 96 1.73 19.41 -0.02
N ASN A 97 2.75 20.07 -0.58
CA ASN A 97 4.05 19.45 -0.82
C ASN A 97 4.71 18.99 0.50
N SER A 98 4.66 19.82 1.54
CA SER A 98 5.09 19.50 2.90
C SER A 98 4.37 18.27 3.46
N SER A 99 3.03 18.25 3.37
CA SER A 99 2.23 17.10 3.82
C SER A 99 2.50 15.83 3.03
N PHE A 100 2.79 15.95 1.73
CA PHE A 100 3.14 14.81 0.88
C PHE A 100 4.51 14.25 1.29
N THR A 101 5.51 15.11 1.45
CA THR A 101 6.85 14.70 1.90
C THR A 101 6.78 13.98 3.25
N GLU A 102 6.04 14.52 4.22
CA GLU A 102 5.82 13.86 5.51
C GLU A 102 5.13 12.50 5.40
N ALA A 103 4.09 12.38 4.55
CA ALA A 103 3.40 11.11 4.37
C ALA A 103 4.35 10.02 3.83
N ILE A 104 5.23 10.40 2.91
CA ILE A 104 6.20 9.52 2.27
C ILE A 104 7.32 9.15 3.25
N TRP A 105 7.79 10.11 4.05
CA TRP A 105 8.71 9.85 5.17
C TRP A 105 8.12 8.87 6.15
N LEU A 106 6.89 9.13 6.61
CA LEU A 106 6.21 8.28 7.59
C LEU A 106 6.02 6.85 7.07
N LEU A 107 5.67 6.71 5.79
CA LEU A 107 5.59 5.41 5.14
C LEU A 107 6.95 4.69 5.17
N ALA A 108 8.05 5.39 4.87
CA ALA A 108 9.39 4.82 4.84
C ALA A 108 9.90 4.34 6.20
N ILE A 109 9.59 5.06 7.29
CA ILE A 109 9.99 4.65 8.64
C ILE A 109 9.07 3.59 9.24
N ILE A 110 7.77 3.56 8.88
CA ILE A 110 6.87 2.49 9.34
C ILE A 110 7.18 1.19 8.58
N SER A 111 7.57 1.27 7.31
CA SER A 111 7.89 0.09 6.50
C SER A 111 9.17 -0.63 6.93
N SER A 112 10.02 0.00 7.75
CA SER A 112 11.22 -0.62 8.31
C SER A 112 10.94 -1.42 9.59
N LEU A 113 9.76 -1.28 10.19
CA LEU A 113 9.38 -2.02 11.40
C LEU A 113 9.11 -3.49 11.08
N GLU A 114 9.63 -4.39 11.91
CA GLU A 114 9.34 -5.82 11.81
C GLU A 114 7.86 -6.11 12.11
N HIS A 115 7.30 -5.37 13.09
CA HIS A 115 5.88 -5.39 13.41
C HIS A 115 5.33 -3.96 13.47
N ASN A 116 4.36 -3.65 12.61
CA ASN A 116 3.67 -2.38 12.63
C ASN A 116 2.60 -2.36 13.74
N PRO A 117 2.70 -1.49 14.75
CA PRO A 117 1.71 -1.42 15.83
C PRO A 117 0.49 -0.55 15.50
N PHE A 118 0.50 0.18 14.38
CA PHE A 118 -0.49 1.21 14.07
C PHE A 118 -1.68 0.69 13.26
N PHE A 119 -1.45 -0.31 12.40
CA PHE A 119 -2.45 -0.94 11.53
C PHE A 119 -1.93 -2.31 11.05
N ASP A 120 -2.83 -3.14 10.49
CA ASP A 120 -2.55 -4.54 10.17
C ASP A 120 -1.97 -4.75 8.76
N ALA A 121 -2.17 -3.81 7.84
CA ALA A 121 -1.57 -3.87 6.51
C ALA A 121 -0.04 -3.87 6.58
N GLN A 122 0.58 -4.89 5.99
CA GLN A 122 2.03 -5.00 5.88
C GLN A 122 2.50 -4.11 4.73
N LEU A 123 3.02 -2.92 5.03
CA LEU A 123 3.54 -1.96 4.05
C LEU A 123 5.08 -1.97 4.01
N ASP A 124 5.67 -3.14 4.16
CA ASP A 124 7.09 -3.45 4.38
C ASP A 124 7.93 -3.62 3.10
N ILE A 125 7.55 -2.98 1.98
CA ILE A 125 8.44 -2.88 0.81
C ILE A 125 9.48 -1.81 1.12
N PRO A 126 10.78 -2.15 1.10
CA PRO A 126 11.81 -1.17 1.35
C PRO A 126 11.72 -0.05 0.32
N PHE A 127 11.76 1.18 0.83
CA PHE A 127 11.51 2.39 0.07
C PHE A 127 12.28 2.52 -1.26
N PRO A 128 13.57 2.13 -1.36
CA PRO A 128 14.31 2.18 -2.63
C PRO A 128 13.71 1.31 -3.74
N TYR A 129 13.01 0.23 -3.37
CA TYR A 129 12.36 -0.68 -4.32
C TYR A 129 10.97 -0.22 -4.72
N LEU A 130 10.40 0.78 -4.04
CA LEU A 130 9.08 1.32 -4.36
C LEU A 130 9.11 2.03 -5.72
N ASP A 131 10.19 2.73 -6.09
CA ASP A 131 10.30 3.39 -7.40
C ASP A 131 10.37 2.35 -8.55
N ASP A 132 11.28 1.37 -8.45
CA ASP A 132 11.40 0.27 -9.44
C ASP A 132 10.11 -0.54 -9.58
N PHE A 133 9.45 -0.83 -8.45
CA PHE A 133 8.15 -1.52 -8.40
C PHE A 133 7.05 -0.77 -9.16
N LEU A 134 7.12 0.57 -9.15
CA LEU A 134 6.13 1.44 -9.74
C LEU A 134 6.43 1.75 -11.21
N GLU A 135 7.68 2.01 -11.59
CA GLU A 135 8.05 2.47 -12.92
C GLU A 135 7.85 1.40 -14.01
N LYS A 136 8.21 0.14 -13.75
CA LYS A 136 8.52 -0.77 -14.86
C LYS A 136 7.45 -1.78 -15.23
N ASN A 137 6.52 -2.17 -14.36
CA ASN A 137 5.73 -3.41 -14.56
C ASN A 137 6.57 -4.66 -14.95
N LEU A 138 7.90 -4.56 -14.90
CA LEU A 138 8.88 -5.56 -15.27
C LEU A 138 9.63 -5.86 -13.99
N ILE A 139 9.28 -6.99 -13.42
CA ILE A 139 9.80 -7.45 -12.15
C ILE A 139 11.08 -8.23 -12.48
N ASP A 140 12.18 -7.51 -12.64
CA ASP A 140 13.53 -8.12 -12.71
C ASP A 140 14.18 -8.22 -11.31
N TYR A 141 13.43 -7.94 -10.25
CA TYR A 141 13.83 -8.24 -8.87
C TYR A 141 13.14 -9.53 -8.40
N CYS A 142 13.89 -10.64 -8.42
CA CYS A 142 13.41 -11.97 -8.01
C CYS A 142 12.73 -11.95 -6.62
N ASN A 143 13.22 -11.12 -5.69
CA ASN A 143 12.70 -11.04 -4.31
C ASN A 143 11.30 -10.38 -4.20
N LEU A 144 10.91 -9.49 -5.13
CA LEU A 144 9.58 -8.86 -5.12
C LEU A 144 8.52 -9.76 -5.76
N ASN A 145 8.87 -10.52 -6.80
CA ASN A 145 7.99 -11.54 -7.37
C ASN A 145 7.64 -12.61 -6.34
N GLU A 146 8.60 -13.02 -5.51
CA GLU A 146 8.36 -13.95 -4.39
C GLU A 146 7.35 -13.37 -3.39
N LYS A 147 7.50 -12.10 -3.02
CA LYS A 147 6.57 -11.42 -2.09
C LYS A 147 5.12 -11.41 -2.59
N PHE A 148 4.92 -11.17 -3.88
CA PHE A 148 3.58 -11.16 -4.48
C PHE A 148 3.18 -12.51 -5.07
N MET A 149 4.03 -13.53 -4.95
CA MET A 149 3.81 -14.86 -5.52
C MET A 149 3.55 -14.84 -7.04
N GLY A 150 4.01 -13.78 -7.73
CA GLY A 150 3.69 -13.52 -9.14
C GLY A 150 2.23 -13.13 -9.42
N ILE A 151 1.43 -12.85 -8.39
CA ILE A 151 -0.01 -12.58 -8.47
C ILE A 151 -0.26 -11.07 -8.54
N THR A 152 -0.68 -10.58 -9.72
CA THR A 152 -0.98 -9.16 -9.95
C THR A 152 -2.03 -8.61 -8.97
N LEU A 153 -3.00 -9.42 -8.54
CA LEU A 153 -4.01 -8.99 -7.57
C LEU A 153 -3.40 -8.54 -6.23
N ILE A 154 -2.43 -9.30 -5.69
CA ILE A 154 -1.77 -8.96 -4.43
C ILE A 154 -0.97 -7.67 -4.59
N LYS A 155 -0.30 -7.53 -5.75
CA LYS A 155 0.38 -6.30 -6.13
C LYS A 155 -0.55 -5.08 -6.11
N ASP A 156 -1.73 -5.20 -6.71
CA ASP A 156 -2.70 -4.12 -6.81
C ASP A 156 -3.26 -3.73 -5.43
N ILE A 157 -3.56 -4.71 -4.56
CA ILE A 157 -3.97 -4.46 -3.17
C ILE A 157 -2.93 -3.62 -2.44
N TYR A 158 -1.68 -4.08 -2.46
CA TYR A 158 -0.58 -3.45 -1.74
C TYR A 158 -0.38 -2.00 -2.21
N PHE A 159 -0.43 -1.77 -3.52
CA PHE A 159 -0.26 -0.42 -4.06
C PHE A 159 -1.44 0.50 -3.71
N SER A 160 -2.67 0.00 -3.78
CA SER A 160 -3.85 0.75 -3.33
C SER A 160 -3.78 1.11 -1.84
N GLN A 161 -3.22 0.25 -0.99
CA GLN A 161 -3.02 0.56 0.43
C GLN A 161 -2.02 1.70 0.65
N ILE A 162 -0.92 1.74 -0.11
CA ILE A 162 0.03 2.87 -0.08
C ILE A 162 -0.65 4.18 -0.47
N LEU A 163 -1.37 4.18 -1.60
CA LEU A 163 -2.02 5.40 -2.06
C LEU A 163 -3.07 5.88 -1.05
N TYR A 164 -3.82 4.95 -0.46
CA TYR A 164 -4.77 5.22 0.60
C TYR A 164 -4.11 5.89 1.81
N PHE A 165 -3.01 5.31 2.30
CA PHE A 165 -2.23 5.84 3.42
C PHE A 165 -1.80 7.30 3.17
N VAL A 166 -1.17 7.56 2.03
CA VAL A 166 -0.68 8.90 1.67
C VAL A 166 -1.84 9.90 1.58
N LYS A 167 -2.96 9.51 0.94
CA LYS A 167 -4.16 10.38 0.84
C LYS A 167 -4.73 10.70 2.21
N LYS A 168 -4.85 9.71 3.11
CA LYS A 168 -5.36 9.91 4.47
C LYS A 168 -4.47 10.85 5.27
N TYR A 169 -3.15 10.73 5.14
CA TYR A 169 -2.22 11.60 5.82
C TYR A 169 -2.44 13.06 5.39
N ILE A 170 -2.40 13.32 4.08
CA ILE A 170 -2.56 14.66 3.53
C ILE A 170 -3.91 15.26 3.94
N LYS A 171 -5.00 14.50 3.84
CA LYS A 171 -6.34 14.98 4.21
C LYS A 171 -6.47 15.30 5.70
N THR A 172 -5.88 14.46 6.55
CA THR A 172 -5.91 14.67 8.00
C THR A 172 -5.05 15.89 8.38
N LYS A 173 -3.85 16.01 7.79
CA LYS A 173 -2.96 17.15 8.04
C LYS A 173 -3.58 18.48 7.64
N LEU A 174 -4.20 18.52 6.47
CA LEU A 174 -4.81 19.74 5.94
C LEU A 174 -6.24 19.96 6.47
N ASN A 175 -6.73 19.08 7.35
CA ASN A 175 -8.01 19.16 8.07
C ASN A 175 -9.21 19.51 7.18
N ILE A 176 -9.32 18.84 6.03
CA ILE A 176 -10.38 19.14 5.05
C ILE A 176 -11.60 18.24 5.26
N ASN A 177 -12.64 18.82 5.86
CA ASN A 177 -14.01 18.33 5.77
C ASN A 177 -14.64 18.92 4.48
N LYS A 178 -14.91 18.06 3.48
CA LYS A 178 -15.27 18.48 2.12
C LYS A 178 -16.65 19.15 2.03
N GLU A 179 -16.76 20.22 1.22
CA GLU A 179 -17.96 20.56 0.43
C GLU A 179 -17.68 21.31 -0.91
N LYS A 180 -16.43 21.44 -1.38
CA LYS A 180 -16.18 22.11 -2.67
C LYS A 180 -16.15 21.13 -3.85
N LYS A 181 -16.90 21.47 -4.91
CA LYS A 181 -16.96 20.77 -6.20
C LYS A 181 -15.68 21.02 -7.02
N SER A 182 -14.53 20.60 -6.52
CA SER A 182 -13.29 20.55 -7.29
C SER A 182 -13.18 19.17 -7.96
N ASN A 183 -12.52 19.11 -9.11
CA ASN A 183 -12.22 17.83 -9.76
C ASN A 183 -11.19 17.09 -8.92
N SER A 184 -11.49 15.84 -8.55
CA SER A 184 -10.54 14.98 -7.84
C SER A 184 -9.39 14.59 -8.75
N ILE A 185 -8.21 14.42 -8.16
CA ILE A 185 -7.10 13.79 -8.86
C ILE A 185 -7.49 12.35 -9.20
N THR A 186 -7.21 11.95 -10.44
CA THR A 186 -7.39 10.55 -10.84
C THR A 186 -6.40 9.63 -10.12
N TYR A 187 -6.70 8.33 -10.14
CA TYR A 187 -5.79 7.33 -9.59
C TYR A 187 -4.42 7.39 -10.28
N GLU A 188 -4.40 7.49 -11.61
CA GLU A 188 -3.18 7.48 -12.42
C GLU A 188 -2.32 8.73 -12.17
N GLU A 189 -2.93 9.91 -12.06
CA GLU A 189 -2.21 11.14 -11.74
C GLU A 189 -1.62 11.09 -10.35
N PHE A 190 -2.40 10.69 -9.34
CA PHE A 190 -1.91 10.63 -7.96
C PHE A 190 -0.82 9.58 -7.80
N SER A 191 -0.97 8.42 -8.44
CA SER A 191 0.05 7.37 -8.52
C SER A 191 1.38 7.91 -9.05
N LYS A 192 1.35 8.71 -10.13
CA LYS A 192 2.56 9.37 -10.68
C LYS A 192 3.19 10.35 -9.70
N MET A 193 2.38 11.12 -8.96
CA MET A 193 2.90 12.05 -7.96
C MET A 193 3.59 11.31 -6.81
N VAL A 194 3.00 10.23 -6.30
CA VAL A 194 3.60 9.40 -5.25
C VAL A 194 4.94 8.86 -5.71
N ARG A 195 5.02 8.34 -6.95
CA ARG A 195 6.26 7.86 -7.56
C ARG A 195 7.34 8.93 -7.62
N SER A 196 7.03 10.10 -8.19
CA SER A 196 7.97 11.21 -8.27
C SER A 196 8.48 11.59 -6.88
N LYS A 197 7.59 11.64 -5.89
CA LYS A 197 7.96 12.00 -4.53
C LYS A 197 8.86 10.95 -3.90
N ILE A 198 8.61 9.66 -4.10
CA ILE A 198 9.48 8.58 -3.61
C ILE A 198 10.90 8.72 -4.18
N LYS A 199 11.00 9.00 -5.48
CA LYS A 199 12.28 9.18 -6.15
C LYS A 199 13.05 10.41 -5.64
N GLU A 200 12.37 11.51 -5.36
CA GLU A 200 12.98 12.69 -4.72
C GLU A 200 13.49 12.38 -3.31
N PHE A 201 12.90 11.38 -2.66
CA PHE A 201 13.08 11.07 -1.25
C PHE A 201 14.12 9.96 -1.01
N SER A 202 14.68 9.35 -2.06
CA SER A 202 15.72 8.31 -1.97
C SER A 202 17.06 8.81 -1.45
N ASP A 203 17.29 10.13 -1.50
CA ASP A 203 18.56 10.77 -1.15
C ASP A 203 18.57 11.35 0.28
N ILE A 204 17.53 11.07 1.08
CA ILE A 204 17.30 11.69 2.40
C ILE A 204 17.75 10.76 3.54
N ASP A 205 18.43 11.31 4.55
CA ASP A 205 18.72 10.62 5.80
C ASP A 205 17.56 10.77 6.80
N LEU A 206 16.71 9.75 6.84
CA LEU A 206 15.42 9.75 7.56
C LEU A 206 15.52 9.85 9.08
N TYR A 207 16.70 9.64 9.66
CA TYR A 207 16.87 9.57 11.11
C TYR A 207 17.69 10.75 11.64
N ASN A 208 18.50 11.39 10.80
CA ASN A 208 19.34 12.52 11.20
C ASN A 208 18.79 13.89 10.80
N ASP A 209 17.86 13.94 9.85
CA ASP A 209 17.27 15.19 9.38
C ASP A 209 15.91 15.49 10.03
N THR A 210 15.53 16.77 10.02
CA THR A 210 14.20 17.21 10.46
C THR A 210 13.27 17.39 9.27
N VAL A 211 11.96 17.30 9.47
CA VAL A 211 11.02 17.65 8.40
C VAL A 211 11.19 19.08 7.90
N TYR A 212 11.59 20.00 8.79
CA TYR A 212 11.84 21.40 8.45
C TYR A 212 12.98 21.59 7.45
N SER A 213 14.07 20.81 7.54
CA SER A 213 15.20 20.94 6.61
C SER A 213 14.84 20.61 5.17
N TYR A 214 13.77 19.82 4.96
CA TYR A 214 13.30 19.43 3.63
C TYR A 214 12.07 20.20 3.15
N THR A 215 11.15 20.52 4.05
CA THR A 215 9.88 21.15 3.69
C THR A 215 9.87 22.66 3.89
N GLY A 216 10.79 23.20 4.70
CA GLY A 216 10.75 24.58 5.18
C GLY A 216 9.63 24.85 6.19
N GLU A 217 8.88 23.82 6.60
CA GLU A 217 7.78 23.91 7.56
C GLU A 217 8.13 23.14 8.84
N LYS A 218 7.99 23.78 9.99
CA LYS A 218 8.24 23.12 11.28
C LYS A 218 7.04 22.26 11.65
N ASN A 219 7.30 21.03 12.10
CA ASN A 219 6.27 20.14 12.60
C ASN A 219 6.84 19.25 13.72
N ASP A 220 6.97 19.85 14.92
CA ASP A 220 7.54 19.17 16.09
C ASP A 220 6.78 17.88 16.47
N GLU A 221 5.47 17.81 16.18
CA GLU A 221 4.67 16.61 16.41
C GLU A 221 5.11 15.45 15.50
N PHE A 222 5.45 15.75 14.25
CA PHE A 222 5.97 14.78 13.29
C PHE A 222 7.37 14.31 13.66
N ASP A 223 8.28 15.24 13.97
CA ASP A 223 9.65 14.90 14.36
C ASP A 223 9.66 14.02 15.63
N ASN A 224 8.80 14.32 16.60
CA ASN A 224 8.63 13.48 17.80
C ASN A 224 8.09 12.07 17.48
N LEU A 225 7.17 11.95 16.51
CA LEU A 225 6.66 10.66 16.08
C LEU A 225 7.75 9.82 15.42
N VAL A 226 8.57 10.42 14.54
CA VAL A 226 9.67 9.73 13.87
C VAL A 226 10.61 9.10 14.91
N TYR A 227 11.00 9.89 15.92
CA TYR A 227 11.81 9.39 17.03
C TYR A 227 11.14 8.24 17.80
N GLN A 228 9.83 8.31 18.06
CA GLN A 228 9.11 7.23 18.72
C GLN A 228 9.06 5.94 17.89
N ILE A 229 8.92 6.06 16.57
CA ILE A 229 8.94 4.91 15.65
C ILE A 229 10.32 4.25 15.64
N GLU A 230 11.39 5.04 15.65
CA GLU A 230 12.77 4.55 15.77
C GLU A 230 12.96 3.72 17.04
N LEU A 231 12.53 4.24 18.21
CA LEU A 231 12.59 3.52 19.48
C LEU A 231 11.81 2.20 19.47
N ILE A 232 10.65 2.15 18.79
CA ILE A 232 9.89 0.91 18.60
C ILE A 232 10.71 -0.10 17.79
N GLY A 233 11.33 0.35 16.70
CA GLY A 233 12.20 -0.49 15.87
C GLY A 233 13.39 -1.07 16.65
N GLU A 234 14.08 -0.24 17.44
CA GLU A 234 15.18 -0.68 18.31
C GLU A 234 14.72 -1.76 19.30
N HIS A 235 13.56 -1.56 19.94
CA HIS A 235 13.02 -2.51 20.90
C HIS A 235 12.65 -3.86 20.26
N GLN A 236 12.15 -3.85 19.02
CA GLN A 236 11.87 -5.08 18.26
C GLN A 236 13.15 -5.86 17.97
N LEU A 237 14.22 -5.17 17.54
CA LEU A 237 15.53 -5.76 17.28
C LEU A 237 16.15 -6.37 18.54
N GLU A 238 16.10 -5.67 19.67
CA GLU A 238 16.58 -6.19 20.96
C GLU A 238 15.81 -7.43 21.41
N THR A 239 14.48 -7.40 21.28
CA THR A 239 13.62 -8.53 21.65
C THR A 239 13.97 -9.77 20.84
N ARG A 240 14.24 -9.62 19.55
CA ARG A 240 14.67 -10.72 18.68
C ARG A 240 16.03 -11.29 19.08
N ARG A 241 17.03 -10.42 19.31
CA ARG A 241 18.37 -10.85 19.76
C ARG A 241 18.36 -11.62 21.08
N ASN A 242 17.38 -11.38 21.95
CA ASN A 242 17.22 -12.09 23.21
C ASN A 242 16.43 -13.41 23.10
N ARG A 243 15.84 -13.70 21.93
CA ARG A 243 15.08 -14.93 21.65
C ARG A 243 15.87 -15.95 20.82
N ASP A 244 16.85 -15.48 20.04
CA ASP A 244 17.81 -16.28 19.28
C ASP A 244 19.02 -16.70 20.14
#